data_AF-C5A4J8-F1
#
_entry.id   AF-C5A4J8-F1
#
_cell.length_a   1.000
_cell.length_b   1.000
_cell.length_c   1.000
_cell.angle_alpha   90.00
_cell.angle_beta   90.00
_cell.angle_gamma   90.00
#
_symmetry.space_group_name_H-M   'P 1'
#
loop_
_entity.id
_entity.type
_entity.pdbx_description
1 polymer ?
#
loop_
_entity_poly.entity_id
_entity_poly.type
_entity_poly.pdbx_seq_one_letter_code
_entity_poly.pdbx_strand_id
1 'polypeptide(L)' 'MDVNSAVTQLQDLAHTHPYLALAIILFLLSFLSKNKVLDYLLWFLAALALLKEFSLFGTLVEFLKGIPEMLKQIGGV' A
#
# COMPACT_ATOMS: atom_id res chain seq x y z
N MET A 1 -9.53 0.15 27.36
CA MET A 1 -9.83 0.88 26.11
C MET A 1 -11.01 0.15 25.48
N ASP A 2 -12.16 0.81 25.39
CA ASP A 2 -13.41 0.20 24.92
C ASP A 2 -13.26 -0.29 23.48
N VAL A 3 -13.68 -1.53 23.21
CA VAL A 3 -13.70 -2.10 21.84
C VAL A 3 -14.47 -1.17 20.90
N ASN A 4 -15.51 -0.51 21.41
CA ASN A 4 -16.24 0.52 20.68
C ASN A 4 -15.34 1.69 20.23
N SER A 5 -14.46 2.18 21.10
CA SER A 5 -13.55 3.28 20.74
C SER A 5 -12.56 2.87 19.63
N ALA A 6 -12.12 1.62 19.62
CA ALA A 6 -11.26 1.10 18.55
C ALA A 6 -12.03 0.96 17.22
N VAL A 7 -13.28 0.51 17.26
CA VAL A 7 -14.14 0.40 16.07
C VAL A 7 -14.45 1.78 15.48
N THR A 8 -14.78 2.76 16.32
CA THR A 8 -15.04 4.14 15.86
C THR A 8 -13.80 4.75 15.20
N GLN A 9 -12.60 4.53 15.77
CA GLN A 9 -11.36 5.03 15.16
C GLN A 9 -11.06 4.37 13.81
N LEU A 10 -11.31 3.07 13.67
CA LEU A 10 -11.16 2.37 12.39
C LEU A 10 -12.20 2.84 11.36
N GLN A 11 -13.41 3.17 11.82
CA GLN A 11 -14.46 3.71 10.97
C GLN A 11 -14.12 5.12 10.47
N ASP A 12 -13.65 6.00 11.35
CA ASP A 12 -13.20 7.35 10.99
C ASP A 12 -11.99 7.30 10.04
N LEU A 13 -11.06 6.35 10.27
CA LEU A 13 -9.95 6.09 9.35
C LEU A 13 -10.43 5.64 7.98
N ALA A 14 -11.48 4.81 7.90
CA ALA A 14 -12.04 4.36 6.62
C ALA A 14 -12.78 5.48 5.86
N HIS A 15 -13.40 6.42 6.57
CA HIS A 15 -13.98 7.61 5.95
C HIS A 15 -12.92 8.61 5.46
N THR A 16 -11.82 8.74 6.19
CA THR A 16 -10.75 9.70 5.89
C THR A 16 -9.76 9.16 4.84
N HIS A 17 -9.43 7.88 4.94
CA HIS A 17 -8.45 7.18 4.11
C HIS A 17 -9.04 5.89 3.52
N PRO A 18 -9.95 6.00 2.53
CA PRO A 18 -10.71 4.86 2.03
C PRO A 18 -9.82 3.80 1.36
N TYR A 19 -8.73 4.17 0.71
CA TYR A 19 -7.82 3.20 0.08
C TYR A 19 -6.85 2.58 1.10
N LEU A 20 -6.53 3.27 2.20
CA LEU A 20 -5.83 2.65 3.33
C LEU A 20 -6.68 1.56 3.98
N ALA A 21 -7.95 1.85 4.26
CA ALA A 21 -8.87 0.86 4.80
C ALA A 21 -9.06 -0.33 3.85
N LEU A 22 -9.16 -0.06 2.54
CA LEU A 22 -9.19 -1.11 1.53
C LEU A 22 -7.92 -1.98 1.55
N ALA A 23 -6.74 -1.37 1.65
CA ALA A 23 -5.47 -2.10 1.74
C ALA A 23 -5.43 -3.01 2.97
N ILE A 24 -5.88 -2.53 4.13
CA ILE A 24 -5.96 -3.31 5.37
C ILE A 24 -6.88 -4.53 5.21
N ILE A 25 -8.05 -4.34 4.59
CA ILE A 25 -8.99 -5.45 4.31
C ILE A 25 -8.36 -6.45 3.34
N LEU A 26 -7.70 -5.98 2.29
CA LEU A 26 -7.03 -6.84 1.33
C LEU A 26 -5.90 -7.64 1.98
N PHE A 27 -5.12 -7.06 2.89
CA PHE A 27 -4.12 -7.79 3.67
C PHE A 27 -4.73 -8.86 4.59
N LEU A 28 -5.83 -8.55 5.26
CA LEU A 28 -6.59 -9.51 6.08
C LEU A 28 -7.11 -10.67 5.24
N LEU A 29 -7.64 -10.39 4.05
CA LEU A 29 -8.10 -11.41 3.10
C LEU A 29 -6.94 -12.25 2.55
N SER A 30 -5.79 -11.62 2.33
CA SER A 30 -4.56 -12.29 1.90
C SER A 30 -4.10 -13.31 2.95
N PHE A 31 -4.07 -12.89 4.22
CA PHE A 31 -3.70 -13.77 5.34
C PHE A 31 -4.66 -14.97 5.49
N LEU A 32 -5.94 -14.78 5.16
CA LEU A 32 -6.93 -15.85 5.20
C LEU A 32 -6.88 -16.74 3.94
N SER A 33 -6.29 -16.26 2.84
CA SER A 33 -6.17 -17.00 1.59
C SER A 33 -5.17 -18.14 1.73
N LYS A 34 -5.63 -19.37 1.49
CA LYS A 34 -4.76 -20.57 1.41
C LYS A 34 -4.12 -20.76 0.02
N ASN A 35 -4.45 -19.90 -0.94
CA ASN A 35 -3.98 -20.00 -2.32
C ASN A 35 -2.93 -18.92 -2.60
N LYS A 36 -1.71 -19.35 -2.91
CA LYS A 36 -0.56 -18.47 -3.19
C LYS A 36 -0.83 -17.49 -4.34
N VAL A 37 -1.58 -17.90 -5.38
CA VAL A 37 -1.87 -17.02 -6.52
C VAL A 37 -2.80 -15.89 -6.09
N LEU A 38 -3.80 -16.20 -5.28
CA LEU A 38 -4.76 -15.23 -4.77
C LEU A 38 -4.09 -14.30 -3.75
N ASP A 39 -3.18 -14.84 -2.94
CA ASP A 39 -2.38 -14.09 -1.97
C ASP A 39 -1.51 -13.03 -2.66
N TYR A 40 -0.79 -13.38 -3.73
CA TYR A 40 -0.01 -12.41 -4.51
C TYR A 40 -0.89 -11.32 -5.15
N LEU A 41 -2.06 -11.69 -5.67
CA LEU A 41 -3.02 -10.74 -6.26
C LEU A 41 -3.54 -9.75 -5.21
N LEU A 42 -3.92 -10.26 -4.03
CA LEU A 42 -4.42 -9.45 -2.92
C LEU A 42 -3.32 -8.54 -2.35
N TRP A 43 -2.10 -9.03 -2.21
CA TRP A 43 -0.94 -8.21 -1.85
C TRP A 43 -0.66 -7.11 -2.86
N PHE A 44 -0.72 -7.43 -4.16
CA PHE A 44 -0.50 -6.45 -5.23
C PHE A 44 -1.59 -5.36 -5.22
N LEU A 45 -2.85 -5.74 -5.06
CA LEU A 45 -3.96 -4.80 -4.94
C LEU A 45 -3.85 -3.94 -3.67
N ALA A 46 -3.42 -4.53 -2.54
CA ALA A 46 -3.21 -3.80 -1.29
C ALA A 46 -2.10 -2.76 -1.43
N ALA A 47 -0.98 -3.14 -2.06
CA ALA A 47 0.11 -2.21 -2.39
C ALA A 47 -0.38 -1.09 -3.32
N LEU A 48 -1.17 -1.39 -4.34
CA LEU A 48 -1.75 -0.38 -5.24
C LEU A 48 -2.67 0.60 -4.49
N ALA A 49 -3.48 0.10 -3.57
CA ALA A 49 -4.38 0.91 -2.76
C ALA A 49 -3.59 1.86 -1.84
N LEU A 50 -2.49 1.40 -1.23
CA LEU A 50 -1.57 2.25 -0.47
C LEU A 50 -0.89 3.31 -1.36
N LEU A 51 -0.43 2.93 -2.55
CA LEU A 51 0.18 3.85 -3.50
C LEU A 51 -0.77 4.98 -3.92
N LYS A 52 -2.05 4.64 -4.06
CA LYS A 52 -3.10 5.59 -4.39
C LYS A 52 -3.43 6.50 -3.21
N GLU A 53 -3.57 5.94 -2.01
CA GLU A 53 -3.91 6.71 -0.81
C GLU A 53 -2.88 7.79 -0.50
N PHE A 54 -1.60 7.41 -0.49
CA PHE A 54 -0.52 8.33 -0.11
C PHE A 54 -0.03 9.18 -1.29
N SER A 55 -0.71 9.08 -2.45
CA SER A 55 -0.29 9.71 -3.71
C SER A 55 1.18 9.42 -4.07
N LEU A 56 1.73 8.33 -3.52
CA LEU A 56 3.13 7.94 -3.61
C LEU A 56 3.50 7.52 -5.03
N PHE A 57 2.53 7.37 -5.92
CA PHE A 57 2.79 7.15 -7.34
C PHE A 57 3.69 8.27 -7.92
N GLY A 58 3.49 9.53 -7.50
CA GLY A 58 4.38 10.63 -7.87
C GLY A 58 5.79 10.44 -7.34
N THR A 59 5.92 10.17 -6.04
CA THR A 59 7.20 9.94 -5.35
C THR A 59 7.94 8.70 -5.87
N LEU A 60 7.23 7.63 -6.22
CA LEU A 60 7.79 6.42 -6.83
C LEU A 60 8.23 6.67 -8.26
N VAL A 61 7.47 7.44 -9.04
CA VAL A 61 7.88 7.85 -10.39
C VAL A 61 9.10 8.76 -10.33
N GLU A 62 9.17 9.69 -9.36
CA GLU A 62 10.34 10.53 -9.13
C GLU A 62 11.55 9.71 -8.67
N PHE A 63 11.35 8.75 -7.75
CA PHE A 63 12.38 7.82 -7.33
C PHE A 63 12.89 6.97 -8.50
N LEU A 64 12.00 6.38 -9.30
CA LEU A 64 12.34 5.61 -10.50
C LEU A 64 13.03 6.47 -11.58
N LYS A 65 12.68 7.75 -11.68
CA LYS A 65 13.38 8.73 -12.54
C LYS A 65 14.76 9.08 -12.00
N GLY A 66 14.97 9.02 -10.68
CA GLY A 66 16.27 9.17 -10.05
C GLY A 66 17.19 7.95 -10.23
N ILE A 67 16.64 6.76 -10.45
CA ILE A 67 17.44 5.54 -10.71
C ILE A 67 18.41 5.69 -11.89
N PRO A 68 18.02 6.18 -13.08
CA PRO A 68 18.98 6.38 -14.18
C PRO A 68 20.05 7.44 -13.86
N GLU A 69 19.78 8.43 -13.01
CA GLU A 69 20.80 9.37 -12.52
C GLU A 69 21.77 8.70 -11.53
N MET A 70 21.27 7.88 -10.61
CA MET A 70 22.10 7.10 -9.69
C MET A 70 22.95 6.05 -10.44
N LEU A 71 22.40 5.43 -11.48
CA LEU A 71 23.13 4.51 -12.37
C LEU A 71 24.19 5.23 -13.19
N LYS A 72 23.97 6.49 -13.60
CA LYS A 72 25.02 7.32 -14.22
C LYS A 72 26.13 7.70 -13.23
N GLN A 73 25.81 7.89 -11.96
CA GLN A 73 26.82 8.17 -10.93
C GLN A 73 27.64 6.92 -10.56
N ILE A 74 27.04 5.73 -10.60
CA ILE A 74 27.71 4.47 -10.23
C ILE A 74 28.38 3.80 -11.45
N GLY A 75 27.79 3.92 -12.64
CA GLY A 75 28.35 3.47 -13.92
C GLY A 75 29.19 4.54 -14.64
N GLY A 76 29.57 5.62 -13.95
CA GLY A 76 30.45 6.67 -14.43
C GLY A 76 31.93 6.26 -14.47
N VAL A 77 32.20 5.11 -15.09
CA VAL A 77 33.47 4.74 -15.76
C VAL A 77 33.12 4.39 -17.21
#